data_AF-A0A7X1TSL7-F1
#
_entry.id   AF-A0A7X1TSL7-F1
#
_cell.length_a   1.000
_cell.length_b   1.000
_cell.length_c   1.000
_cell.angle_alpha   90.00
_cell.angle_beta   90.00
_cell.angle_gamma   90.00
#
_symmetry.space_group_name_H-M   'P 1'
#
loop_
_entity.id
_entity.type
_entity.pdbx_description
1 polymer ?
#
loop_
_entity_poly.entity_id
_entity_poly.type
_entity_poly.pdbx_seq_one_letter_code
_entity_poly.pdbx_strand_id
1 'polypeptide(L)'
;MTQDLPPLTLDVLMEVTGKSRRNMQEIVRQYLLITGDQAQYYKRRNFLEMRLTEQQRDLILQGMQLADERRISYADAFRQLASDQESPSGWSITRADWMAMTEQLTDLRTYVGTLESQLEELTKRAEAQETSNLEVQSKLDRLQETLDKALSPLE
;
A
#
# COMPACT_ATOMS: atom_id res chain seq x y z
N MET A 1 18.72 -7.37 -30.34
CA MET A 1 17.54 -6.50 -30.25
C MET A 1 17.36 -6.13 -28.79
N THR A 2 17.92 -5.02 -28.36
CA THR A 2 17.70 -4.49 -27.00
C THR A 2 16.26 -4.03 -26.92
N GLN A 3 15.42 -4.74 -26.16
CA GLN A 3 14.10 -4.24 -25.81
C GLN A 3 14.31 -2.91 -25.08
N ASP A 4 13.90 -1.81 -25.71
CA ASP A 4 13.78 -0.51 -25.07
C ASP A 4 12.74 -0.65 -23.96
N LEU A 5 13.22 -0.97 -22.75
CA LEU A 5 12.42 -0.85 -21.54
C LEU A 5 11.91 0.59 -21.48
N PRO A 6 10.62 0.79 -21.15
CA PRO A 6 10.07 2.13 -21.04
C PRO A 6 10.92 2.93 -20.05
N PRO A 7 11.18 4.21 -20.33
CA PRO A 7 12.01 5.00 -19.46
C PRO A 7 11.39 5.11 -18.08
N LEU A 8 12.18 4.77 -17.05
CA LEU A 8 11.81 5.02 -15.67
C LEU A 8 11.97 6.51 -15.40
N THR A 9 10.87 7.22 -15.63
CA THR A 9 10.75 8.65 -15.41
C THR A 9 10.25 8.92 -14.01
N LEU A 10 10.34 10.18 -13.59
CA LEU A 10 9.79 10.65 -12.33
C LEU A 10 8.28 10.36 -12.20
N ASP A 11 7.56 10.25 -13.32
CA ASP A 11 6.12 10.00 -13.34
C ASP A 11 5.77 8.63 -12.74
N VAL A 12 6.62 7.61 -12.94
CA VAL A 12 6.45 6.28 -12.34
C VAL A 12 6.52 6.35 -10.81
N LEU A 13 7.47 7.12 -10.28
CA LEU A 13 7.58 7.31 -8.83
C LEU A 13 6.38 8.08 -8.26
N MET A 14 5.85 9.05 -9.00
CA MET A 14 4.64 9.79 -8.59
C MET A 14 3.42 8.88 -8.54
N GLU A 15 3.24 8.00 -9.53
CA GLU A 15 2.13 7.06 -9.59
C GLU A 15 2.18 6.07 -8.41
N VAL A 16 3.36 5.53 -8.09
CA VAL A 16 3.55 4.56 -7.01
C VAL A 16 3.37 5.20 -5.63
N THR A 17 3.89 6.42 -5.44
CA THR A 17 3.98 7.04 -4.11
C THR A 17 2.84 8.02 -3.82
N GLY A 18 2.05 8.38 -4.83
CA GLY A 18 1.02 9.42 -4.75
C GLY A 18 1.57 10.83 -4.49
N LYS A 19 2.90 11.04 -4.50
CA LYS A 19 3.51 12.34 -4.19
C LYS A 19 3.50 13.26 -5.41
N SER A 20 3.37 14.56 -5.15
CA SER A 20 3.41 15.58 -6.20
C SER A 20 4.76 15.57 -6.93
N ARG A 21 4.76 15.99 -8.20
CA ARG A 21 5.98 16.11 -9.03
C ARG A 21 7.08 16.90 -8.33
N ARG A 22 6.71 18.02 -7.70
CA ARG A 22 7.66 18.88 -6.97
C ARG A 22 8.30 18.15 -5.78
N ASN A 23 7.50 17.43 -5.01
CA ASN A 23 8.01 16.66 -3.87
C ASN A 23 8.91 15.52 -4.35
N MET A 24 8.52 14.81 -5.42
CA MET A 24 9.35 13.75 -5.98
C MET A 24 10.67 14.26 -6.55
N GLN A 25 10.67 15.41 -7.23
CA GLN A 25 11.92 16.04 -7.69
C GLN A 25 12.86 16.36 -6.55
N GLU A 26 12.33 16.87 -5.43
CA GLU A 26 13.13 17.19 -4.25
C GLU A 26 13.71 15.93 -3.61
N ILE A 27 12.90 14.88 -3.45
CA ILE A 27 13.34 13.59 -2.88
C ILE A 27 14.44 12.96 -3.75
N VAL A 28 14.24 12.92 -5.07
CA VAL A 28 15.23 12.40 -6.02
C VAL A 28 16.51 13.24 -5.98
N ARG A 29 16.40 14.57 -5.90
CA ARG A 29 17.56 15.45 -5.77
C ARG A 29 18.34 15.16 -4.48
N GLN A 30 17.66 14.95 -3.36
CA GLN A 30 18.30 14.60 -2.09
C GLN A 30 19.02 13.26 -2.18
N TYR A 31 18.39 12.25 -2.78
CA TYR A 31 19.02 10.96 -3.05
C TYR A 31 20.33 11.12 -3.84
N LEU A 32 20.28 11.76 -5.01
CA LEU A 32 21.45 11.95 -5.88
C LEU A 32 22.58 12.74 -5.20
N LEU A 33 22.22 13.75 -4.40
CA LEU A 33 23.20 14.54 -3.65
C LEU A 33 23.91 13.71 -2.58
N ILE A 34 23.20 12.79 -1.93
CA ILE A 34 23.70 12.00 -0.81
C ILE A 34 24.49 10.79 -1.29
N THR A 35 24.02 10.09 -2.33
CA THR A 35 24.72 8.93 -2.88
C THR A 35 25.84 9.31 -3.85
N GLY A 36 25.84 10.55 -4.35
CA GLY A 36 26.77 11.00 -5.38
C GLY A 36 26.44 10.46 -6.78
N ASP A 37 25.30 9.80 -6.92
CA ASP A 37 24.83 9.28 -8.20
C ASP A 37 24.57 10.40 -9.21
N GLN A 38 24.88 10.13 -10.47
CA GLN A 38 24.59 11.06 -11.55
C GLN A 38 23.15 10.89 -12.06
N ALA A 39 22.43 12.01 -12.15
CA ALA A 39 21.18 12.07 -12.89
C ALA A 39 21.44 11.96 -14.39
N GLN A 40 20.71 11.07 -15.05
CA GLN A 40 20.69 11.02 -16.51
C GLN A 40 19.57 11.91 -17.03
N TYR A 41 19.90 12.78 -17.98
CA TYR A 41 18.92 13.67 -18.61
C TYR A 41 18.84 13.38 -20.10
N TYR A 42 17.62 13.23 -20.61
CA TYR A 42 17.36 13.02 -22.02
C TYR A 42 16.57 14.20 -22.57
N LYS A 43 17.02 14.72 -23.71
CA LYS A 43 16.33 15.80 -24.40
C LYS A 43 15.14 15.24 -25.16
N ARG A 44 13.93 15.62 -24.74
CA ARG A 44 12.68 15.26 -25.43
C ARG A 44 12.04 16.53 -25.98
N ARG A 45 12.10 16.69 -27.30
CA ARG A 45 11.64 17.89 -28.02
C ARG A 45 12.21 19.18 -27.39
N ASN A 46 11.46 19.83 -26.51
CA ASN A 46 11.77 21.14 -25.91
C ASN A 46 12.04 21.08 -24.39
N PHE A 47 12.13 19.91 -23.76
CA PHE A 47 12.42 19.78 -22.33
C PHE A 47 13.46 18.68 -22.05
N LEU A 48 14.18 18.85 -20.95
CA LEU A 48 15.07 17.82 -20.38
C LEU A 48 14.27 16.97 -19.41
N GLU A 49 14.19 15.68 -19.70
CA GLU A 49 13.52 14.70 -18.86
C GLU A 49 14.58 13.92 -18.07
N MET A 50 14.47 13.95 -16.74
CA MET A 50 15.32 13.16 -15.86
C MET A 50 14.88 11.70 -15.92
N ARG A 51 15.84 10.81 -16.16
CA ARG A 51 15.67 9.36 -16.08
C ARG A 51 16.47 8.82 -14.91
N LEU A 52 15.87 7.86 -14.24
CA LEU A 52 16.49 7.09 -13.18
C LEU A 52 16.73 5.68 -13.71
N THR A 53 17.82 5.06 -13.26
CA THR A 53 17.98 3.62 -13.46
C THR A 53 16.97 2.85 -12.60
N GLU A 54 16.72 1.58 -12.93
CA GLU A 54 15.92 0.68 -12.07
C GLU A 54 16.46 0.69 -10.63
N GLN A 55 17.78 0.56 -10.48
CA GLN A 55 18.44 0.57 -9.19
C GLN A 55 18.23 1.88 -8.42
N GLN A 56 18.36 3.03 -9.07
CA GLN A 56 18.13 4.33 -8.44
C GLN A 56 16.67 4.49 -8.00
N ARG A 57 15.72 4.09 -8.86
CA ARG A 57 14.28 4.08 -8.51
C ARG A 57 14.04 3.26 -7.26
N ASP A 58 14.58 2.04 -7.21
CA ASP A 58 14.34 1.10 -6.12
C ASP A 58 14.95 1.60 -4.81
N LEU A 59 16.16 2.16 -4.84
CA LEU A 59 16.80 2.77 -3.67
C LEU A 59 16.05 4.02 -3.19
N ILE A 60 15.51 4.82 -4.11
CA ILE A 60 14.67 5.96 -3.77
C ILE A 60 13.40 5.49 -3.04
N LEU A 61 12.72 4.48 -3.57
CA LEU A 61 11.51 3.93 -2.93
C LEU A 61 11.82 3.31 -1.56
N GLN A 62 12.92 2.56 -1.43
CA GLN A 62 13.37 2.00 -0.16
C GLN A 62 13.68 3.10 0.86
N GLY A 63 14.37 4.18 0.46
CA GLY A 63 14.67 5.28 1.37
C GLY A 63 13.41 6.05 1.78
N MET A 64 12.43 6.17 0.89
CA MET A 64 11.13 6.74 1.22
C MET A 64 10.38 5.90 2.25
N GLN A 65 10.34 4.58 2.05
CA GLN A 65 9.71 3.66 2.99
C GLN A 65 10.41 3.68 4.36
N LEU A 66 11.73 3.63 4.38
CA LEU A 66 12.53 3.69 5.61
C LEU A 66 12.30 4.99 6.39
N ALA A 67 12.20 6.12 5.68
CA ALA A 67 11.89 7.41 6.28
C ALA A 67 10.50 7.42 6.94
N ASP A 68 9.50 6.85 6.26
CA ASP A 68 8.13 6.79 6.77
C ASP A 68 8.03 5.82 7.97
N GLU A 69 8.67 4.65 7.91
CA GLU A 69 8.70 3.66 8.99
C GLU A 69 9.39 4.16 10.25
N ARG A 70 10.55 4.82 10.09
CA ARG A 70 11.36 5.31 11.22
C ARG A 70 11.02 6.74 11.64
N ARG A 71 10.12 7.41 10.92
CA ARG A 71 9.76 8.83 11.10
C ARG A 71 10.99 9.74 11.08
N ILE A 72 11.91 9.47 10.17
CA ILE A 72 13.15 10.26 9.97
C ILE A 72 13.06 11.05 8.67
N SER A 73 14.01 11.96 8.44
CA SER A 73 14.06 12.69 7.17
C SER A 73 14.46 11.75 6.02
N TYR A 74 14.01 12.04 4.79
CA TYR A 74 14.45 11.32 3.59
C TYR A 74 15.98 11.37 3.44
N ALA A 75 16.60 12.50 3.79
CA ALA A 75 18.05 12.63 3.76
C ALA A 75 18.74 11.64 4.72
N ASP A 76 18.24 11.47 5.94
CA ASP A 76 18.82 10.53 6.90
C ASP A 76 18.58 9.08 6.48
N ALA A 77 17.42 8.77 5.91
CA ALA A 77 17.13 7.46 5.35
C ALA A 77 18.08 7.11 4.18
N PHE A 78 18.34 8.05 3.27
CA PHE A 78 19.29 7.83 2.17
C PHE A 78 20.73 7.69 2.65
N ARG A 79 21.15 8.45 3.68
CA ARG A 79 22.49 8.28 4.29
C ARG A 79 22.62 6.90 4.92
N GLN A 80 21.57 6.43 5.59
CA GLN A 80 21.56 5.10 6.20
C GLN A 80 21.66 3.99 5.14
N LEU A 81 20.90 4.10 4.06
CA LEU A 81 21.01 3.15 2.94
C LEU A 81 22.39 3.19 2.27
N ALA A 82 22.99 4.37 2.13
CA ALA A 82 24.33 4.52 1.58
C ALA A 82 25.42 3.95 2.51
N SER A 83 25.29 4.12 3.83
CA SER A 83 26.23 3.54 4.81
C SER A 83 26.12 2.02 4.92
N ASP A 84 24.91 1.47 4.75
CA ASP A 84 24.68 0.02 4.75
C ASP A 84 25.26 -0.65 3.49
N GLN A 85 25.54 0.11 2.41
CA GLN A 85 26.26 -0.39 1.23
C GLN A 85 27.78 -0.54 1.42
N GLU A 86 28.38 0.06 2.45
CA GLU A 86 29.85 0.02 2.66
C GLU A 86 30.35 -1.12 3.58
N SER A 87 29.52 -2.11 3.97
CA SER A 87 29.98 -3.24 4.82
C SER A 87 30.26 -4.57 4.08
N PRO A 88 31.35 -5.32 4.40
CA PRO A 88 31.90 -6.43 3.61
C PRO A 88 31.28 -7.81 3.92
N SER A 89 29.96 -7.91 4.11
CA SER A 89 29.32 -9.18 4.46
C SER A 89 28.01 -9.43 3.71
N GLY A 90 28.13 -9.82 2.43
CA GLY A 90 27.39 -10.95 1.83
C GLY A 90 25.85 -10.98 1.80
N TRP A 91 25.13 -9.96 2.27
CA TRP A 91 23.67 -9.88 2.11
C TRP A 91 23.33 -8.86 1.03
N SER A 92 23.58 -9.20 -0.23
CA SER A 92 22.93 -8.52 -1.34
C SER A 92 21.53 -9.10 -1.49
N ILE A 93 20.49 -8.33 -1.16
CA ILE A 93 19.14 -8.63 -1.65
C ILE A 93 19.25 -8.54 -3.18
N THR A 94 19.21 -9.69 -3.84
CA THR A 94 19.34 -9.72 -5.30
C THR A 94 18.06 -9.19 -5.93
N ARG A 95 18.13 -8.76 -7.21
CA ARG A 95 16.93 -8.36 -7.97
C ARG A 95 15.83 -9.44 -7.94
N ALA A 96 16.22 -10.72 -7.87
CA ALA A 96 15.29 -11.85 -7.76
C ALA A 96 14.57 -11.87 -6.41
N ASP A 97 15.28 -11.60 -5.31
CA ASP A 97 14.70 -11.54 -3.96
C ASP A 97 13.69 -10.38 -3.86
N TRP A 98 13.99 -9.24 -4.48
CA TRP A 98 13.10 -8.08 -4.49
C TRP A 98 11.85 -8.31 -5.35
N MET A 99 12.02 -8.91 -6.54
CA MET A 99 10.88 -9.29 -7.39
C MET A 99 9.96 -10.30 -6.70
N ALA A 100 10.53 -11.31 -6.05
CA ALA A 100 9.76 -12.27 -5.26
C ALA A 100 9.01 -11.59 -4.11
N MET A 101 9.63 -10.62 -3.44
CA MET A 101 9.00 -9.86 -2.37
C MET A 101 7.86 -8.95 -2.87
N THR A 102 7.99 -8.36 -4.07
CA THR A 102 6.90 -7.58 -4.69
C THR A 102 5.74 -8.45 -5.18
N GLU A 103 6.03 -9.65 -5.67
CA GLU A 103 5.00 -10.62 -6.04
C GLU A 103 4.21 -11.04 -4.79
N GLN A 104 4.92 -11.37 -3.70
CA GLN A 104 4.30 -11.66 -2.40
C GLN A 104 3.46 -10.50 -1.86
N LEU A 105 3.90 -9.24 -2.02
CA LEU A 105 3.11 -8.07 -1.62
C LEU A 105 1.84 -7.91 -2.46
N THR A 106 1.91 -8.22 -3.75
CA THR A 106 0.75 -8.16 -4.65
C THR A 106 -0.26 -9.25 -4.31
N ASP A 107 0.23 -10.45 -4.00
CA ASP A 107 -0.58 -11.58 -3.55
C ASP A 107 -1.24 -11.28 -2.20
N LEU A 108 -0.49 -10.73 -1.25
CA LEU A 108 -1.03 -10.30 0.05
C LEU A 108 -2.11 -9.23 -0.11
N ARG A 109 -1.90 -8.25 -1.00
CA ARG A 109 -2.91 -7.21 -1.28
C ARG A 109 -4.20 -7.81 -1.84
N THR A 110 -4.07 -8.79 -2.74
CA THR A 110 -5.21 -9.51 -3.32
C THR A 110 -5.94 -10.34 -2.26
N TYR A 111 -5.18 -10.98 -1.39
CA TYR A 111 -5.72 -11.74 -0.26
C TYR A 111 -6.47 -10.85 0.73
N VAL A 112 -5.92 -9.69 1.08
CA VAL A 112 -6.58 -8.67 1.92
C VAL A 112 -7.89 -8.23 1.29
N GLY A 113 -7.91 -7.91 -0.01
CA GLY A 113 -9.16 -7.57 -0.71
C GLY A 113 -10.21 -8.69 -0.70
N THR A 114 -9.76 -9.94 -0.70
CA THR A 114 -10.66 -11.11 -0.57
C THR A 114 -11.25 -11.20 0.84
N LEU A 115 -10.43 -10.99 1.87
CA LEU A 115 -10.89 -10.96 3.26
C LEU A 115 -11.87 -9.80 3.53
N GLU A 116 -11.61 -8.62 2.96
CA GLU A 116 -12.53 -7.48 3.05
C GLU A 116 -13.91 -7.81 2.45
N SER A 117 -13.93 -8.45 1.28
CA SER A 117 -15.18 -8.90 0.63
C SER A 117 -15.94 -9.94 1.46
N GLN A 118 -15.22 -10.92 2.03
CA GLN A 118 -15.81 -11.91 2.94
C GLN A 118 -16.39 -11.26 4.20
N LEU A 119 -15.68 -10.26 4.74
CA LEU A 119 -16.13 -9.54 5.91
C LEU A 119 -17.38 -8.71 5.61
N GLU A 120 -17.46 -8.06 4.44
CA GLU A 120 -18.66 -7.37 3.98
C GLU A 120 -19.87 -8.31 3.84
N GLU A 121 -19.66 -9.52 3.29
CA GLU A 121 -20.73 -10.52 3.18
C GLU A 121 -21.21 -11.00 4.55
N LEU A 122 -20.30 -11.25 5.49
CA LEU A 122 -20.63 -11.63 6.86
C LEU A 122 -21.40 -10.50 7.58
N THR A 123 -21.02 -9.24 7.38
CA THR A 123 -21.76 -8.10 7.93
C THR A 123 -23.18 -8.04 7.39
N LYS A 124 -23.38 -8.19 6.08
CA LYS A 124 -24.73 -8.24 5.48
C LYS A 124 -25.58 -9.38 6.04
N ARG A 125 -24.98 -10.57 6.25
CA ARG A 125 -25.68 -11.70 6.87
C ARG A 125 -26.04 -11.44 8.32
N ALA A 126 -25.15 -10.78 9.09
CA ALA A 126 -25.42 -10.41 10.47
C ALA A 126 -26.59 -9.42 10.57
N GLU A 127 -26.62 -8.39 9.72
CA GLU A 127 -27.73 -7.41 9.67
C GLU A 127 -29.07 -8.07 9.30
N ALA A 128 -29.06 -8.99 8.33
CA ALA A 128 -30.25 -9.75 7.95
C ALA A 128 -30.74 -10.64 9.10
N GLN A 129 -29.83 -11.28 9.83
CA GLN A 129 -30.17 -12.13 10.98
C GLN A 129 -30.71 -11.29 12.15
N GLU A 130 -30.13 -10.12 12.41
CA GLU A 130 -30.61 -9.19 13.44
C GLU A 130 -32.04 -8.73 13.14
N THR A 131 -32.31 -8.38 11.88
CA THR A 131 -33.66 -8.02 11.42
C THR A 131 -34.65 -9.16 11.62
N SER A 132 -34.27 -10.39 11.25
CA SER A 132 -35.10 -11.59 11.44
C SER A 132 -35.40 -11.86 12.93
N ASN A 133 -34.39 -11.72 13.80
CA ASN A 133 -34.56 -11.89 15.24
C ASN A 133 -35.54 -10.86 15.82
N LEU A 134 -35.46 -9.60 15.38
CA LEU A 134 -36.40 -8.54 15.80
C LEU A 134 -37.84 -8.86 15.36
N GLU A 135 -38.05 -9.40 14.15
CA GLU A 135 -39.37 -9.81 13.70
C GLU A 135 -39.93 -10.98 14.51
N VAL A 136 -39.10 -11.98 14.82
CA VAL A 136 -39.49 -13.13 15.65
C VAL A 136 -39.83 -12.67 17.07
N GLN A 137 -39.03 -11.79 17.66
CA GLN A 137 -39.31 -11.22 18.98
C GLN A 137 -40.63 -10.46 18.99
N SER A 138 -40.89 -9.62 17.98
CA SER A 138 -42.17 -8.91 17.87
C SER A 138 -43.37 -9.85 17.76
N LYS A 139 -43.22 -11.00 17.07
CA LYS A 139 -44.28 -12.02 17.00
C LYS A 139 -44.49 -12.72 18.34
N LEU A 140 -43.41 -13.04 19.05
CA LEU A 140 -43.48 -13.61 20.40
C LEU A 140 -44.21 -12.66 21.35
N ASP A 141 -43.84 -11.39 21.38
CA ASP A 141 -44.46 -10.38 22.25
C ASP A 141 -45.98 -10.27 21.99
N ARG A 142 -46.40 -10.29 20.71
CA ARG A 142 -47.82 -10.28 20.35
C ARG A 142 -48.54 -11.55 20.79
N LEU A 143 -47.95 -12.72 20.60
CA LEU A 143 -48.54 -13.99 21.03
C LEU A 143 -48.68 -14.02 22.55
N GLN A 144 -47.69 -13.52 23.27
CA GLN A 144 -47.70 -13.41 24.73
C GLN A 144 -48.82 -12.48 25.21
N GLU A 145 -48.95 -11.29 24.62
CA GLU A 145 -50.06 -10.36 24.91
C GLU A 145 -51.43 -11.00 24.65
N THR A 146 -51.54 -11.81 23.59
CA THR A 146 -52.79 -12.52 23.25
C THR A 146 -53.10 -13.61 24.27
N LEU A 147 -52.08 -14.35 24.72
CA LEU A 147 -52.20 -15.38 25.74
C LEU A 147 -52.62 -14.77 27.10
N ASP A 148 -51.99 -13.68 27.50
CA ASP A 148 -52.28 -12.97 28.75
C ASP A 148 -53.74 -12.46 28.78
N LYS A 149 -54.22 -11.92 27.65
CA LYS A 149 -55.63 -11.50 27.49
C LYS A 149 -56.61 -12.67 27.53
N ALA A 150 -56.22 -13.84 27.04
CA ALA A 150 -57.06 -15.03 27.03
C ALA A 150 -57.10 -15.74 28.40
N LEU A 151 -56.07 -15.59 29.22
CA LEU A 151 -55.98 -16.16 30.57
C LEU A 151 -56.56 -15.25 31.66
N SER A 152 -56.55 -13.92 31.45
CA SER A 152 -57.14 -12.94 32.38
C SER A 152 -58.63 -13.16 32.77
N PRO A 153 -59.51 -13.73 31.93
CA PRO A 153 -60.91 -13.99 32.29
C PRO A 153 -61.14 -15.29 33.09
N LEU A 154 -60.10 -16.11 33.29
CA LEU A 154 -60.16 -17.42 33.96
C LEU A 154 -59.69 -17.37 35.43
N GLU A 155 -59.20 -16.22 35.90
CA GLU A 155 -58.93 -15.88 37.31
C GLU A 155 -60.10 -15.08 37.91
#